data_AF-A0A842PH88-F1
#
_entry.id   AF-A0A842PH88-F1
#
_cell.length_a   1.000
_cell.length_b   1.000
_cell.length_c   1.000
_cell.angle_alpha   90.00
_cell.angle_beta   90.00
_cell.angle_gamma   90.00
#
_symmetry.space_group_name_H-M   'P 1'
#
loop_
_entity.id
_entity.type
_entity.pdbx_description
1 polymer ?
#
loop_
_entity_poly.entity_id
_entity_poly.type
_entity_poly.pdbx_seq_one_letter_code
_entity_poly.pdbx_strand_id
1 'polypeptide(L)'
;MAELCTSDIDRGVEELKIFHKFFHRFFRVKTRDVIKQSLQYQQGLLLGEERKNMTNMEKTVPDCDHQSLQNFISDSKWDEEGVISEIQRIGRQLSGGRIPGIRILELSDDHRQAALPSRGLGK
;
A
#
# COMPACT_ATOMS: atom_id res chain seq x y z
N MET A 1 -7.29 -29.52 5.96
CA MET A 1 -7.24 -28.18 5.36
C MET A 1 -7.91 -27.23 6.34
N ALA A 2 -7.33 -26.08 6.64
CA ALA A 2 -8.00 -25.12 7.52
C ALA A 2 -9.20 -24.52 6.76
N GLU A 3 -10.40 -24.64 7.34
CA GLU A 3 -11.59 -23.96 6.80
C GLU A 3 -11.48 -22.47 7.15
N LEU A 4 -11.69 -21.61 6.15
CA LEU A 4 -11.70 -20.16 6.33
C LEU A 4 -13.03 -19.76 7.00
N CYS A 5 -12.95 -19.06 8.14
CA CYS A 5 -14.10 -18.58 8.90
C CYS A 5 -14.18 -17.06 8.88
N THR A 6 -15.34 -16.49 9.19
CA THR A 6 -15.55 -15.04 9.32
C THR A 6 -14.57 -14.40 10.33
N SER A 7 -14.20 -15.12 11.38
CA SER A 7 -13.20 -14.66 12.36
C SER A 7 -11.82 -14.41 11.74
N ASP A 8 -11.47 -15.10 10.65
CA ASP A 8 -10.21 -14.87 9.94
C ASP A 8 -10.21 -13.51 9.20
N ILE A 9 -11.39 -13.08 8.74
CA ILE A 9 -11.58 -11.76 8.14
C ILE A 9 -11.40 -10.67 9.19
N ASP A 10 -12.08 -10.80 10.34
CA ASP A 10 -11.97 -9.84 11.45
C ASP A 10 -10.52 -9.71 11.93
N ARG A 11 -9.84 -10.85 12.05
CA ARG A 11 -8.42 -10.90 12.39
C ARG A 11 -7.56 -10.20 11.33
N GLY A 12 -7.79 -10.48 10.04
CA GLY A 12 -7.07 -9.85 8.95
C GLY A 12 -7.25 -8.32 8.92
N VAL A 13 -8.45 -7.84 9.23
CA VAL A 13 -8.72 -6.39 9.36
C VAL A 13 -7.91 -5.77 10.50
N GLU A 14 -7.83 -6.44 11.65
CA GLU A 14 -7.05 -5.93 12.78
C GLU A 14 -5.54 -5.98 12.49
N GLU A 15 -5.05 -7.06 11.89
CA GLU A 15 -3.66 -7.18 11.45
C GLU A 15 -3.29 -6.09 10.44
N LEU A 16 -4.18 -5.75 9.50
CA LEU A 16 -3.99 -4.64 8.56
C LEU A 16 -3.89 -3.29 9.27
N LYS A 17 -4.74 -3.02 10.27
CA LYS A 17 -4.68 -1.78 11.06
C LYS A 17 -3.39 -1.66 11.85
N ILE A 18 -2.96 -2.75 12.49
CA ILE A 18 -1.70 -2.81 13.24
C ILE A 18 -0.52 -2.57 12.30
N PHE A 19 -0.52 -3.24 11.15
CA PHE A 19 0.49 -3.06 10.11
C PHE A 19 0.56 -1.61 9.64
N HIS A 20 -0.58 -1.02 9.25
CA HIS A 20 -0.62 0.37 8.79
C HIS A 20 -0.13 1.35 9.87
N LYS A 21 -0.53 1.14 11.13
CA LYS A 21 -0.04 1.92 12.28
C LYS A 21 1.46 1.81 12.46
N PHE A 22 2.07 0.66 12.18
CA PHE A 22 3.53 0.49 12.27
C PHE A 22 4.28 1.32 11.21
N PHE A 23 3.71 1.42 10.00
CA PHE A 23 4.28 2.15 8.87
C PHE A 23 3.92 3.64 8.83
N HIS A 24 3.00 4.11 9.69
CA HIS A 24 2.50 5.50 9.66
C HIS A 24 3.59 6.59 9.66
N ARG A 25 4.75 6.31 10.27
CA ARG A 25 5.89 7.24 10.36
C ARG A 25 6.46 7.60 8.99
N PHE A 26 6.41 6.67 8.04
CA PHE A 26 6.94 6.86 6.69
C PHE A 26 6.01 7.74 5.84
N PHE A 27 4.72 7.80 6.19
CA PHE A 27 3.71 8.59 5.47
C PHE A 27 3.55 10.03 6.04
N ARG A 28 4.47 10.47 6.91
CA ARG A 28 4.50 11.85 7.40
C ARG A 28 5.41 12.69 6.51
N VAL A 29 4.88 13.76 5.93
CA VAL A 29 5.68 14.77 5.24
C VAL A 29 5.76 16.05 6.07
N LYS A 30 6.69 16.96 5.73
CA LYS A 30 7.05 18.10 6.59
C LYS A 30 5.88 19.00 7.01
N THR A 31 4.89 19.17 6.15
CA THR A 31 3.77 20.11 6.35
C THR A 31 2.39 19.46 6.33
N ARG A 32 2.31 18.14 6.11
CA ARG A 32 1.07 17.36 6.05
C ARG A 32 1.40 15.89 6.30
N ASP A 33 0.41 15.06 6.62
CA ASP A 33 0.58 13.62 6.54
C ASP A 33 -0.30 13.07 5.40
N VAL A 34 0.14 11.96 4.82
CA VAL A 34 -0.59 11.21 3.79
C VAL A 34 -0.98 9.83 4.30
N ILE A 35 -1.15 9.72 5.63
CA ILE A 35 -1.45 8.47 6.35
C ILE A 35 -2.84 7.97 5.95
N LYS A 36 -3.81 8.87 5.79
CA LYS A 36 -5.15 8.51 5.33
C LYS A 36 -5.10 7.91 3.92
N GLN A 37 -4.41 8.57 3.00
CA GLN A 37 -4.30 8.16 1.61
C GLN A 37 -3.55 6.83 1.47
N SER A 38 -2.54 6.57 2.31
CA SER A 38 -1.84 5.28 2.29
C SER A 38 -2.75 4.13 2.75
N LEU A 39 -3.62 4.35 3.74
CA LEU A 39 -4.62 3.35 4.14
C LEU A 39 -5.64 3.11 3.03
N GLN A 40 -6.19 4.18 2.45
CA GLN A 40 -7.19 4.10 1.39
C GLN A 40 -6.65 3.39 0.15
N TYR A 41 -5.38 3.66 -0.20
CA TYR A 41 -4.70 2.95 -1.28
C TYR A 41 -4.57 1.45 -0.99
N GLN A 42 -4.15 1.07 0.23
CA GLN A 42 -4.06 -0.33 0.64
C GLN A 42 -5.43 -1.03 0.62
N GLN A 43 -6.48 -0.36 1.11
CA GLN A 43 -7.85 -0.87 1.02
C GLN A 43 -8.26 -1.09 -0.44
N GLY A 44 -7.97 -0.13 -1.32
CA GLY A 44 -8.25 -0.24 -2.75
C GLY A 44 -7.50 -1.39 -3.43
N LEU A 45 -6.27 -1.68 -3.02
CA LEU A 45 -5.49 -2.82 -3.52
C LEU A 45 -6.08 -4.16 -3.09
N LEU A 46 -6.69 -4.24 -1.90
CA LEU A 46 -7.29 -5.46 -1.35
C LEU A 46 -8.72 -5.71 -1.85
N LEU A 47 -9.50 -4.64 -2.03
CA LEU A 47 -10.90 -4.70 -2.46
C LEU A 47 -11.06 -4.69 -3.99
N GLY A 48 -9.99 -4.42 -4.75
CA GLY A 48 -10.06 -4.32 -6.21
C GLY A 48 -10.29 -5.67 -6.89
N GLU A 49 -11.45 -5.85 -7.51
CA GLU A 49 -11.87 -7.13 -8.11
C GLU A 49 -11.25 -7.41 -9.50
N GLU A 50 -10.91 -6.38 -10.29
CA GLU A 50 -10.45 -6.59 -11.68
C GLU A 50 -9.24 -5.75 -12.09
N ARG A 51 -9.36 -4.41 -12.02
CA ARG A 51 -8.26 -3.48 -12.33
C ARG A 51 -8.06 -2.51 -11.18
N LYS A 52 -6.86 -2.56 -10.60
CA LYS A 52 -6.37 -1.67 -9.52
C LYS A 52 -6.07 -0.27 -10.08
N ASN A 53 -7.10 0.47 -10.49
CA ASN A 53 -7.00 1.88 -10.86
C ASN A 53 -7.67 2.77 -9.80
N MET A 54 -7.18 4.00 -9.63
CA MET A 54 -7.63 4.89 -8.56
C MET A 54 -9.10 5.31 -8.69
N THR A 55 -9.63 5.39 -9.91
CA THR A 55 -11.05 5.71 -10.17
C THR A 55 -11.99 4.58 -9.70
N ASN A 56 -11.55 3.33 -9.79
CA ASN A 56 -12.29 2.19 -9.27
C ASN A 56 -12.18 2.13 -7.74
N MET A 57 -11.00 2.43 -7.19
CA MET A 57 -10.80 2.50 -5.74
C MET A 57 -11.70 3.56 -5.10
N GLU A 58 -11.91 4.72 -5.72
CA GLU A 58 -12.86 5.74 -5.24
C GLU A 58 -14.30 5.21 -5.11
N LYS A 59 -14.71 4.26 -5.95
CA LYS A 59 -16.07 3.69 -5.89
C LYS A 59 -16.24 2.68 -4.76
N THR A 60 -15.16 2.03 -4.33
CA THR A 60 -15.20 0.91 -3.38
C THR A 60 -14.64 1.27 -2.01
N VAL A 61 -13.74 2.25 -1.92
CA VAL A 61 -13.12 2.70 -0.69
C VAL A 61 -13.86 3.94 -0.17
N PRO A 62 -14.42 3.90 1.06
CA PRO A 62 -15.12 5.05 1.64
C PRO A 62 -14.25 6.30 1.76
N ASP A 63 -14.86 7.46 1.50
CA ASP A 63 -14.25 8.80 1.58
C ASP A 63 -12.94 8.94 0.79
N CYS A 64 -12.78 8.12 -0.24
CA CYS A 64 -11.63 8.10 -1.12
C CYS A 64 -11.85 9.08 -2.27
N ASP A 65 -10.78 9.73 -2.70
CA ASP A 65 -10.76 10.63 -3.84
C ASP A 65 -9.63 10.17 -4.77
N HIS A 66 -9.98 9.84 -6.01
CA HIS A 66 -9.02 9.26 -6.95
C HIS A 66 -7.85 10.21 -7.24
N GLN A 67 -8.09 11.53 -7.25
CA GLN A 67 -7.06 12.53 -7.48
C GLN A 67 -6.08 12.60 -6.30
N SER A 68 -6.59 12.50 -5.08
CA SER A 68 -5.78 12.40 -3.86
C SER A 68 -4.91 11.14 -3.87
N LEU A 69 -5.43 10.00 -4.34
CA LEU A 69 -4.63 8.77 -4.49
C LEU A 69 -3.57 8.90 -5.59
N GLN A 70 -3.89 9.53 -6.72
CA GLN A 70 -2.91 9.83 -7.77
C GLN A 70 -1.77 10.68 -7.22
N ASN A 71 -2.08 11.76 -6.51
CA ASN A 71 -1.08 12.63 -5.89
C ASN A 71 -0.28 11.90 -4.79
N PHE A 72 -0.90 10.96 -4.07
CA PHE A 72 -0.23 10.13 -3.07
C PHE A 72 0.86 9.24 -3.70
N ILE A 73 0.55 8.57 -4.81
CA ILE A 73 1.50 7.67 -5.48
C ILE A 73 2.54 8.42 -6.31
N SER A 74 2.17 9.53 -6.95
CA SER A 74 3.06 10.22 -7.90
C SER A 74 3.89 11.35 -7.29
N ASP A 75 3.31 12.18 -6.42
CA ASP A 75 3.90 13.48 -6.04
C ASP A 75 4.22 13.61 -4.56
N SER A 76 3.65 12.75 -3.73
CA SER A 76 3.81 12.85 -2.28
C SER A 76 5.18 12.35 -1.84
N LYS A 77 5.90 13.18 -1.08
CA LYS A 77 7.27 12.92 -0.63
C LYS A 77 7.35 12.05 0.64
N TRP A 78 6.50 11.03 0.73
CA TRP A 78 6.59 10.06 1.82
C TRP A 78 7.87 9.22 1.67
N ASP A 79 8.32 8.61 2.75
CA ASP A 79 9.60 7.90 2.82
C ASP A 79 9.47 6.49 2.19
N GLU A 80 9.47 6.44 0.86
CA GLU A 80 9.37 5.20 0.08
C GLU A 80 10.49 4.22 0.40
N GLU A 81 11.73 4.70 0.43
CA GLU A 81 12.90 3.89 0.77
C GLU A 81 12.81 3.34 2.21
N GLY A 82 12.32 4.14 3.15
CA GLY A 82 12.05 3.69 4.52
C GLY A 82 11.02 2.58 4.59
N VAL A 83 9.92 2.67 3.83
CA VAL A 83 8.91 1.60 3.73
C VAL A 83 9.54 0.33 3.16
N ILE A 84 10.25 0.42 2.02
CA ILE A 84 10.86 -0.73 1.34
C ILE A 84 11.89 -1.40 2.26
N SER A 85 12.80 -0.63 2.85
CA SER A 85 13.83 -1.12 3.76
C SER A 85 13.24 -1.85 4.96
N GLU A 86 12.17 -1.31 5.54
CA GLU A 86 11.52 -1.90 6.70
C GLU A 86 10.75 -3.18 6.34
N ILE A 87 10.06 -3.22 5.20
CA ILE A 87 9.45 -4.45 4.67
C ILE A 87 10.52 -5.53 4.45
N GLN A 88 11.64 -5.19 3.81
CA GLN A 88 12.74 -6.13 3.59
C GLN A 88 13.36 -6.60 4.91
N ARG A 89 13.48 -5.72 5.92
CA ARG A 89 13.97 -6.07 7.25
C ARG A 89 13.05 -7.08 7.94
N ILE A 90 11.74 -6.84 7.90
CA ILE A 90 10.72 -7.76 8.45
C ILE A 90 10.77 -9.09 7.67
N GLY A 91 10.81 -9.05 6.34
CA GLY A 91 10.91 -10.25 5.49
C GLY A 91 12.12 -11.13 5.84
N ARG A 92 13.30 -10.54 6.01
CA ARG A 92 14.51 -11.27 6.47
C ARG A 92 14.33 -11.90 7.84
N GLN A 93 13.64 -11.23 8.77
CA GLN A 93 13.36 -11.76 10.12
C GLN A 93 12.32 -12.89 10.12
N LEU A 94 11.38 -12.87 9.16
CA LEU A 94 10.42 -13.95 8.95
C LEU A 94 11.09 -15.19 8.38
N SER A 95 11.95 -15.04 7.37
CA SER A 95 12.77 -16.15 6.85
C SER A 95 13.75 -16.70 7.89
N GLY A 96 14.15 -15.87 8.87
CA GLY A 96 14.97 -16.25 10.03
C GLY A 96 14.20 -16.77 11.24
N GLY A 97 12.86 -16.88 11.17
CA GLY A 97 12.05 -17.63 12.14
C GLY A 97 11.63 -16.93 13.43
N ARG A 98 11.56 -15.59 13.53
CA ARG A 98 10.89 -14.94 14.68
C ARG A 98 10.53 -13.45 14.49
N ILE A 99 9.22 -13.16 14.36
CA ILE A 99 8.52 -11.96 14.88
C ILE A 99 7.06 -12.35 15.20
N PRO A 100 6.43 -11.86 16.30
CA PRO A 100 5.00 -12.03 16.53
C PRO A 100 4.17 -11.10 15.63
N GLY A 101 3.23 -11.67 14.85
CA GLY A 101 2.02 -10.96 14.44
C GLY A 101 2.01 -10.21 13.10
N ILE A 102 3.04 -10.32 12.25
CA ILE A 102 3.03 -9.68 10.91
C ILE A 102 3.20 -10.76 9.84
N ARG A 103 2.11 -11.10 9.15
CA ARG A 103 2.16 -11.89 7.92
C ARG A 103 2.22 -10.91 6.74
N ILE A 104 3.37 -10.81 6.09
CA ILE A 104 3.50 -10.00 4.87
C ILE A 104 2.58 -10.63 3.81
N LEU A 105 1.53 -9.92 3.42
CA LEU A 105 0.81 -10.22 2.20
C LEU A 105 1.79 -9.92 1.06
N GLU A 106 2.17 -10.93 0.28
CA GLU A 106 3.02 -10.72 -0.90
C GLU A 106 2.31 -9.75 -1.85
N LEU A 107 2.78 -8.51 -1.86
CA LEU A 107 2.47 -7.56 -2.91
C LEU A 107 3.56 -7.74 -3.96
N SER A 108 3.38 -8.72 -4.83
CA SER A 108 4.25 -8.93 -5.98
C SER A 108 4.21 -7.71 -6.90
N ASP A 109 5.40 -7.28 -7.31
CA ASP A 109 5.73 -6.34 -8.37
C ASP A 109 4.73 -6.34 -9.54
N ASP A 110 4.10 -5.19 -9.82
CA ASP A 110 3.92 -4.71 -11.22
C ASP A 110 3.31 -3.29 -11.29
N HIS A 111 4.12 -2.22 -11.25
CA HIS A 111 3.67 -0.88 -11.71
C HIS A 111 4.79 -0.01 -12.30
N ARG A 112 5.83 -0.60 -12.91
CA ARG A 112 6.92 0.16 -13.57
C ARG A 112 6.69 0.51 -15.04
N GLN A 113 5.44 0.56 -15.52
CA GLN A 113 5.17 0.90 -16.92
C GLN A 113 4.09 1.99 -17.09
N ALA A 114 4.45 3.26 -16.84
CA ALA A 114 3.86 4.42 -17.53
C ALA A 114 4.56 5.75 -17.18
N ALA A 115 5.84 5.90 -17.53
CA ALA A 115 6.47 7.23 -17.67
C ALA A 115 7.79 7.15 -18.45
N LEU A 116 7.71 6.91 -19.76
CA LEU A 116 8.78 7.33 -20.67
C LEU A 116 8.31 8.62 -21.34
N PRO A 117 8.96 9.78 -21.13
CA PRO A 117 8.67 10.95 -21.94
C PRO A 117 9.16 10.69 -23.37
N SER A 118 8.25 10.80 -24.34
CA SER A 118 8.57 10.83 -25.75
C SER A 118 9.53 11.99 -26.02
N ARG A 119 10.81 11.63 -26.15
CA ARG A 119 11.90 12.52 -26.55
C ARG A 119 11.58 13.02 -27.97
N GLY A 120 11.46 14.34 -28.10
CA GLY A 120 11.28 14.97 -29.40
C GLY A 120 12.45 14.69 -30.35
N LEU A 121 12.10 14.42 -31.60
CA LEU A 121 12.86 14.69 -32.82
C LEU A 121 11.82 15.40 -33.70
N GLY A 122 11.96 16.66 -34.11
CA GLY A 122 13.18 17.33 -34.50
C GLY A 122 13.30 17.22 -36.02
N LYS A 123 12.66 18.18 -36.69
CA LYS A 123 12.61 18.48 -38.14
C LYS A 123 11.51 17.80 -38.94
#